data_AF-A0A9E6E5D5-F1
#
_entry.id   AF-A0A9E6E5D5-F1
#
_cell.length_a   1.000
_cell.length_b   1.000
_cell.length_c   1.000
_cell.angle_alpha   90.00
_cell.angle_beta   90.00
_cell.angle_gamma   90.00
#
_symmetry.space_group_name_H-M   'P 1'
#
loop_
_entity.id
_entity.type
_entity.pdbx_description
1 polymer ?
#
loop_
_entity_poly.entity_id
_entity_poly.type
_entity_poly.pdbx_seq_one_letter_code
_entity_poly.pdbx_strand_id
1 'polypeptide(L)'
;MSEKSSRGNLKLYAPESYWVATPDERELIVNGCGTSGWKGKLVPESLYGLSVSESCNIHDWMYHHGKDINDKNTADRVFLNNMIRTIEHKGGFCLLRKLRLRRARLYYRAVENFGGPAFWANKNKPEQFRPSRYAHMSSVWTSKLEQT
;
A
#
# COMPACT_ATOMS: atom_id res chain seq x y z
N MET A 1 10.23 38.13 15.28
CA MET A 1 9.00 37.50 15.81
C MET A 1 8.45 36.59 14.73
N SER A 2 8.30 35.31 15.06
CA SER A 2 8.04 34.21 14.13
C SER A 2 6.59 34.23 13.64
N GLU A 3 6.40 34.32 12.32
CA GLU A 3 5.12 34.08 11.66
C GLU A 3 4.72 32.61 11.89
N LYS A 4 3.77 32.39 12.80
CA LYS A 4 3.06 31.13 12.91
C LYS A 4 2.15 31.00 11.69
N SER A 5 2.68 30.36 10.64
CA SER A 5 1.91 29.90 9.49
C SER A 5 0.74 29.04 9.98
N SER A 6 -0.48 29.58 9.84
CA SER A 6 -1.74 28.84 9.99
C SER A 6 -1.86 27.83 8.84
N ARG A 7 -1.11 26.74 8.93
CA ARG A 7 -1.24 25.65 7.96
C ARG A 7 -2.59 24.99 8.20
N GLY A 8 -3.56 25.33 7.36
CA GLY A 8 -4.91 24.77 7.40
C GLY A 8 -4.88 23.25 7.46
N ASN A 9 -5.89 22.66 8.10
CA ASN A 9 -6.00 21.21 8.34
C ASN A 9 -5.58 20.39 7.11
N LEU A 10 -4.70 19.40 7.31
CA LEU A 10 -4.32 18.44 6.28
C LEU A 10 -5.59 17.74 5.77
N LYS A 11 -5.83 17.84 4.45
CA LYS A 11 -6.94 17.15 3.79
C LYS A 11 -6.38 16.00 2.95
N LEU A 12 -6.82 14.79 3.24
CA LEU A 12 -6.56 13.61 2.43
C LEU A 12 -7.83 13.21 1.68
N TYR A 13 -7.67 12.53 0.55
CA TYR A 13 -8.79 11.94 -0.17
C TYR A 13 -8.87 10.46 0.16
N ALA A 14 -10.06 9.98 0.52
CA ALA A 14 -10.39 8.57 0.65
C ALA A 14 -11.86 8.37 0.26
N PRO A 15 -12.29 7.17 -0.15
CA PRO A 15 -13.70 6.87 -0.31
C PRO A 15 -14.45 7.09 1.00
N GLU A 16 -15.73 7.46 0.93
CA GLU A 16 -16.56 7.70 2.11
C GLU A 16 -16.56 6.49 3.07
N SER A 17 -16.59 5.28 2.52
CA SER A 17 -16.54 4.03 3.29
C SER A 17 -15.33 3.94 4.22
N TYR A 18 -14.19 4.54 3.86
CA TYR A 18 -13.01 4.57 4.74
C TYR A 18 -13.20 5.50 5.94
N TRP A 19 -13.86 6.64 5.74
CA TRP A 19 -14.07 7.65 6.79
C TRP A 19 -15.12 7.21 7.80
N VAL A 20 -16.18 6.54 7.33
CA VAL A 20 -17.27 6.06 8.19
C VAL A 20 -16.96 4.71 8.84
N ALA A 21 -15.96 3.98 8.34
CA ALA A 21 -15.51 2.73 8.95
C ALA A 21 -15.06 2.96 10.39
N THR A 22 -15.43 2.03 11.26
CA THR A 22 -14.95 1.96 12.64
C THR A 22 -13.45 1.65 12.66
N PRO A 23 -12.75 2.00 13.76
CA PRO A 23 -11.35 1.60 13.94
C PRO A 23 -11.15 0.08 13.78
N ASP A 24 -12.04 -0.72 14.34
CA ASP A 24 -11.97 -2.19 14.30
C ASP A 24 -12.11 -2.72 12.86
N GLU A 25 -13.04 -2.17 12.07
CA GLU A 25 -13.18 -2.53 10.65
C GLU A 25 -11.94 -2.17 9.84
N ARG A 26 -11.30 -1.02 10.15
CA ARG A 26 -10.05 -0.65 9.48
C ARG A 26 -8.92 -1.58 9.86
N GLU A 27 -8.76 -1.95 11.13
CA GLU A 27 -7.68 -2.82 11.60
C GLU A 27 -7.69 -4.21 10.96
N LEU A 28 -8.86 -4.73 10.58
CA LEU A 28 -8.99 -5.99 9.86
C LEU A 28 -8.46 -5.93 8.41
N ILE A 29 -8.33 -4.73 7.84
CA ILE A 29 -8.04 -4.53 6.42
C ILE A 29 -6.68 -3.88 6.20
N VAL A 30 -6.32 -2.88 7.01
CA VAL A 30 -5.11 -2.07 6.81
C VAL A 30 -3.90 -2.77 7.41
N ASN A 31 -2.82 -2.86 6.64
CA ASN A 31 -1.58 -3.54 7.03
C ASN A 31 -0.37 -2.56 7.09
N GLY A 32 -0.60 -1.28 6.81
CA GLY A 32 0.45 -0.24 6.77
C GLY A 32 1.05 -0.05 5.37
N CYS A 33 2.22 0.57 5.27
CA CYS A 33 2.88 0.90 3.99
C CYS A 33 3.60 -0.27 3.31
N GLY A 34 3.46 -1.51 3.81
CA GLY A 34 4.17 -2.68 3.33
C GLY A 34 3.24 -3.87 3.06
N THR A 35 3.65 -4.74 2.15
CA THR A 35 2.97 -6.03 1.97
C THR A 35 3.15 -6.91 3.21
N SER A 36 2.16 -7.75 3.53
CA SER A 36 2.30 -8.77 4.57
C SER A 36 3.55 -9.64 4.31
N GLY A 37 4.51 -9.64 5.24
CA GLY A 37 5.77 -10.41 5.15
C GLY A 37 7.04 -9.59 5.45
N TRP A 38 8.19 -10.26 5.48
CA TRP A 38 9.47 -9.61 5.85
C TRP A 38 9.92 -8.52 4.87
N LYS A 39 9.51 -8.60 3.59
CA LYS A 39 9.80 -7.58 2.58
C LYS A 39 9.02 -6.28 2.81
N GLY A 40 7.78 -6.36 3.32
CA GLY A 40 7.02 -5.17 3.71
C GLY A 40 7.60 -4.47 4.94
N LYS A 41 8.18 -5.23 5.88
CA LYS A 41 8.87 -4.67 7.07
C LYS A 41 10.09 -3.78 6.73
N LEU A 42 10.63 -3.91 5.52
CA LEU A 42 11.75 -3.08 5.03
C LEU A 42 11.28 -1.78 4.38
N VAL A 43 9.99 -1.61 4.13
CA VAL A 43 9.43 -0.38 3.56
C VAL A 43 9.19 0.60 4.71
N PRO A 44 9.91 1.73 4.78
CA PRO A 44 9.69 2.69 5.85
C PRO A 44 8.27 3.25 5.85
N GLU A 45 7.61 3.27 7.00
CA GLU A 45 6.33 3.99 7.25
C GLU A 45 6.47 5.53 7.15
N SER A 46 7.68 6.02 6.90
CA SER A 46 7.99 7.43 6.85
C SER A 46 8.87 7.84 5.68
N LEU A 47 8.63 9.04 5.18
CA LEU A 47 9.44 9.71 4.18
C LEU A 47 10.38 10.69 4.89
N TYR A 48 11.56 10.21 5.29
CA TYR A 48 12.54 11.01 6.04
C TYR A 48 11.91 11.61 7.31
N GLY A 49 11.37 10.74 8.18
CA GLY A 49 10.73 11.12 9.44
C GLY A 49 9.34 11.75 9.31
N LEU A 50 8.77 11.84 8.10
CA LEU A 50 7.38 12.24 7.89
C LEU A 50 6.52 10.98 7.72
N SER A 51 5.65 10.68 8.67
CA SER A 51 4.71 9.55 8.55
C SER A 51 3.79 9.77 7.34
N VAL A 52 3.56 8.68 6.61
CA VAL A 52 2.57 8.59 5.53
C VAL A 52 1.60 7.43 5.74
N SER A 53 1.55 6.89 6.96
CA SER A 53 0.77 5.70 7.31
C SER A 53 -0.72 5.84 6.97
N GLU A 54 -1.29 7.03 7.15
CA GLU A 54 -2.69 7.28 6.75
C GLU A 54 -2.90 7.15 5.24
N SER A 55 -1.92 7.54 4.43
CA SER A 55 -1.99 7.34 2.98
C SER A 55 -1.93 5.85 2.61
N CYS A 56 -1.19 5.06 3.38
CA CYS A 56 -1.07 3.62 3.20
C CYS A 56 -2.34 2.88 3.63
N ASN A 57 -2.94 3.26 4.76
CA ASN A 57 -4.22 2.71 5.22
C ASN A 57 -5.35 2.95 4.19
N ILE A 58 -5.42 4.16 3.62
CA ILE A 58 -6.37 4.47 2.54
C ILE A 58 -6.10 3.59 1.31
N HIS A 59 -4.82 3.38 0.95
CA HIS A 59 -4.43 2.54 -0.18
C HIS A 59 -4.86 1.08 0.02
N ASP A 60 -4.57 0.51 1.18
CA ASP A 60 -4.97 -0.86 1.56
C ASP A 60 -6.49 -1.03 1.53
N TRP A 61 -7.22 -0.06 2.08
CA TRP A 61 -8.68 -0.07 2.06
C TRP A 61 -9.24 -0.09 0.63
N MET A 62 -8.70 0.76 -0.24
CA MET A 62 -9.10 0.79 -1.65
C MET A 62 -8.68 -0.48 -2.39
N TYR A 63 -7.53 -1.07 -2.05
CA TYR A 63 -7.10 -2.36 -2.57
C TYR A 63 -8.05 -3.46 -2.15
N HIS A 64 -8.49 -3.52 -0.90
CA HIS A 64 -9.41 -4.54 -0.42
C HIS A 64 -10.75 -4.51 -1.17
N HIS A 65 -11.32 -3.32 -1.35
CA HIS A 65 -12.65 -3.15 -1.94
C HIS A 65 -12.67 -3.08 -3.48
N GLY A 66 -11.53 -2.77 -4.11
CA GLY A 66 -11.43 -2.66 -5.57
C GLY A 66 -11.68 -3.99 -6.28
N LYS A 67 -12.28 -3.96 -7.47
CA LYS A 67 -12.73 -5.15 -8.20
C LYS A 67 -12.00 -5.33 -9.52
N ASP A 68 -11.49 -4.25 -10.10
CA ASP A 68 -10.85 -4.27 -11.40
C ASP A 68 -9.52 -3.49 -11.44
N ILE A 69 -8.87 -3.51 -12.61
CA ILE A 69 -7.60 -2.81 -12.81
C ILE A 69 -7.73 -1.28 -12.70
N ASN A 70 -8.90 -0.71 -12.99
CA ASN A 70 -9.14 0.71 -12.85
C ASN A 70 -9.22 1.11 -11.38
N ASP A 71 -9.79 0.26 -10.53
CA ASP A 71 -9.80 0.45 -9.08
C ASP A 71 -8.38 0.40 -8.50
N LYS A 72 -7.56 -0.57 -8.92
CA LYS A 72 -6.13 -0.63 -8.54
C LYS A 72 -5.41 0.66 -8.93
N ASN A 73 -5.53 1.06 -10.20
CA ASN A 73 -4.88 2.26 -10.72
C ASN A 73 -5.37 3.52 -9.99
N THR A 74 -6.64 3.55 -9.58
CA THR A 74 -7.20 4.66 -8.80
C THR A 74 -6.63 4.67 -7.39
N ALA A 75 -6.54 3.52 -6.72
CA ALA A 75 -5.90 3.40 -5.41
C ALA A 75 -4.44 3.88 -5.45
N ASP A 76 -3.65 3.41 -6.42
CA ASP A 76 -2.24 3.80 -6.56
C ASP A 76 -2.08 5.32 -6.75
N ARG A 77 -2.92 5.94 -7.59
CA ARG A 77 -2.92 7.40 -7.79
C ARG A 77 -3.33 8.15 -6.53
N VAL A 78 -4.36 7.69 -5.82
CA VAL A 78 -4.81 8.28 -4.55
C VAL A 78 -3.70 8.24 -3.51
N PHE A 79 -2.98 7.12 -3.42
CA PHE A 79 -1.85 6.95 -2.53
C PHE A 79 -0.77 8.01 -2.77
N LEU A 80 -0.33 8.18 -4.02
CA LEU A 80 0.64 9.22 -4.38
C LEU A 80 0.14 10.63 -4.04
N ASN A 81 -1.11 10.94 -4.40
CA ASN A 81 -1.68 12.26 -4.18
C ASN A 81 -1.77 12.60 -2.68
N ASN A 82 -2.13 11.64 -1.83
CA ASN A 82 -2.19 11.81 -0.38
C ASN A 82 -0.80 11.99 0.25
N MET A 83 0.20 11.23 -0.20
CA MET A 83 1.59 11.46 0.21
C MET A 83 2.04 12.87 -0.18
N ILE A 84 1.74 13.34 -1.40
CA ILE A 84 2.08 14.70 -1.84
C ILE A 84 1.40 15.73 -0.95
N ARG A 85 0.08 15.62 -0.69
CA ARG A 85 -0.64 16.53 0.21
C ARG A 85 -0.01 16.60 1.61
N THR A 86 0.38 15.45 2.15
CA THR A 86 1.07 15.34 3.44
C THR A 86 2.43 16.05 3.42
N ILE A 87 3.21 15.86 2.36
CA ILE A 87 4.52 16.51 2.17
C ILE A 87 4.37 18.03 2.04
N GLU A 88 3.42 18.49 1.21
CA GLU A 88 3.16 19.93 1.00
C GLU A 88 2.67 20.59 2.29
N HIS A 89 1.75 19.95 3.01
CA HIS A 89 1.27 20.45 4.30
C HIS A 89 2.39 20.52 5.36
N LYS A 90 3.26 19.51 5.42
CA LYS A 90 4.42 19.52 6.33
C LYS A 90 5.49 20.54 5.92
N GLY A 91 5.60 20.88 4.66
CA GLY A 91 6.59 21.83 4.15
C GLY A 91 8.03 21.48 4.58
N GLY A 92 8.81 22.52 4.88
CA GLY A 92 10.22 22.43 5.25
C GLY A 92 11.14 22.95 4.14
N PHE A 93 12.45 22.86 4.37
CA PHE A 93 13.42 23.37 3.40
C PHE A 93 13.39 22.60 2.08
N CYS A 94 13.67 23.31 0.99
CA CYS A 94 13.43 22.86 -0.39
C CYS A 94 14.03 21.48 -0.70
N LEU A 95 15.24 21.19 -0.21
CA LEU A 95 15.91 19.92 -0.46
C LEU A 95 15.19 18.73 0.23
N LEU A 96 14.82 18.84 1.52
CA LEU A 96 14.10 17.76 2.21
C LEU A 96 12.72 17.50 1.58
N ARG A 97 12.01 18.57 1.18
CA ARG A 97 10.76 18.45 0.43
C ARG A 97 10.96 17.70 -0.89
N LYS A 98 11.99 18.05 -1.67
CA LYS A 98 12.35 17.35 -2.92
C LYS A 98 12.68 15.87 -2.69
N LEU A 99 13.43 15.54 -1.63
CA LEU A 99 13.74 14.16 -1.27
C LEU A 99 12.48 13.36 -0.91
N ARG A 100 11.57 13.94 -0.12
CA ARG A 100 10.28 13.33 0.21
C ARG A 100 9.43 13.07 -1.04
N LEU A 101 9.31 14.05 -1.94
CA LEU A 101 8.57 13.89 -3.20
C LEU A 101 9.19 12.80 -4.09
N ARG A 102 10.53 12.74 -4.16
CA ARG A 102 11.22 11.66 -4.88
C ARG A 102 10.89 10.29 -4.30
N ARG A 103 10.88 10.16 -2.97
CA ARG A 103 10.57 8.90 -2.29
C ARG A 103 9.10 8.51 -2.45
N ALA A 104 8.16 9.44 -2.36
CA ALA A 104 6.73 9.19 -2.64
C ALA A 104 6.50 8.63 -4.06
N ARG A 105 7.20 9.16 -5.06
CA ARG A 105 7.14 8.63 -6.44
C ARG A 105 7.72 7.21 -6.55
N LEU A 106 8.72 6.86 -5.76
CA LEU A 106 9.25 5.49 -5.73
C LEU A 106 8.22 4.52 -5.14
N TYR A 107 7.48 4.93 -4.11
CA TYR A 107 6.40 4.13 -3.52
C TYR A 107 5.29 3.89 -4.54
N TYR A 108 4.85 4.96 -5.21
CA TYR A 108 3.89 4.87 -6.32
C TYR A 108 4.34 3.88 -7.40
N ARG A 109 5.58 4.01 -7.90
CA ARG A 109 6.11 3.08 -8.91
C ARG A 109 6.19 1.65 -8.39
N ALA A 110 6.42 1.45 -7.09
CA ALA A 110 6.46 0.11 -6.52
C ALA A 110 5.08 -0.55 -6.55
N VAL A 111 4.01 0.15 -6.15
CA VAL A 111 2.64 -0.40 -6.20
C VAL A 111 2.11 -0.52 -7.64
N GLU A 112 2.49 0.41 -8.52
CA GLU A 112 2.15 0.36 -9.93
C GLU A 112 2.73 -0.90 -10.60
N ASN A 113 4.04 -1.14 -10.45
CA ASN A 113 4.74 -2.23 -11.11
C ASN A 113 4.61 -3.60 -10.41
N PHE A 114 4.50 -3.61 -9.07
CA PHE A 114 4.59 -4.83 -8.27
C PHE A 114 3.38 -5.07 -7.36
N GLY A 115 2.41 -4.15 -7.32
CA GLY A 115 1.24 -4.26 -6.45
C GLY A 115 0.13 -5.19 -6.97
N GLY A 116 0.26 -5.73 -8.19
CA GLY A 116 -0.74 -6.62 -8.80
C GLY A 116 -1.08 -7.84 -7.93
N PRO A 117 -0.11 -8.65 -7.48
CA PRO A 117 -0.38 -9.80 -6.61
C PRO A 117 -1.13 -9.45 -5.32
N ALA A 118 -0.77 -8.33 -4.67
CA ALA A 118 -1.47 -7.87 -3.46
C ALA A 118 -2.89 -7.41 -3.75
N PHE A 119 -3.10 -6.67 -4.85
CA PHE A 119 -4.43 -6.23 -5.25
C PHE A 119 -5.37 -7.40 -5.58
N TRP A 120 -4.87 -8.43 -6.26
CA TRP A 120 -5.67 -9.58 -6.69
C TRP A 120 -5.74 -10.72 -5.65
N ALA A 121 -5.06 -10.57 -4.51
CA ALA A 121 -5.11 -11.54 -3.43
C ALA A 121 -6.57 -11.79 -3.02
N ASN A 122 -6.96 -13.06 -2.93
CA ASN A 122 -8.33 -13.49 -2.58
C ASN A 122 -9.45 -13.04 -3.55
N LYS A 123 -9.13 -12.48 -4.72
CA LYS A 123 -10.10 -12.08 -5.75
C LYS A 123 -10.14 -13.02 -6.96
N ASN A 124 -9.06 -13.75 -7.19
CA ASN A 124 -8.99 -14.78 -8.23
C ASN A 124 -9.70 -16.04 -7.77
N LYS A 125 -10.44 -16.70 -8.67
CA LYS A 125 -11.12 -17.95 -8.32
C LYS A 125 -10.11 -19.10 -8.23
N PRO A 126 -10.17 -19.96 -7.20
CA PRO A 126 -9.26 -21.10 -7.07
C PRO A 126 -9.19 -21.98 -8.33
N GLU A 127 -10.33 -22.16 -9.01
CA GLU A 127 -10.42 -22.99 -10.22
C GLU A 127 -9.65 -22.42 -11.44
N GLN A 128 -9.33 -21.12 -11.41
CA GLN A 128 -8.57 -20.45 -12.48
C GLN A 128 -7.06 -20.72 -12.37
N PHE A 129 -6.57 -21.16 -11.22
CA PHE A 129 -5.16 -21.51 -11.06
C PHE A 129 -4.88 -22.87 -11.73
N ARG A 130 -3.85 -22.90 -12.57
CA ARG A 130 -3.38 -24.12 -13.25
C ARG A 130 -1.92 -24.38 -12.88
N PRO A 131 -1.52 -25.65 -12.66
CA PRO A 131 -0.12 -25.97 -12.50
C PRO A 131 0.65 -25.59 -13.77
N SER A 132 1.77 -24.88 -13.60
CA SER A 132 2.64 -24.57 -14.73
C SER A 132 3.25 -25.86 -15.26
N ARG A 133 3.23 -26.05 -16.59
CA ARG A 133 3.94 -27.14 -17.27
C ARG A 133 5.47 -27.07 -17.07
N TYR A 134 5.96 -25.92 -16.62
CA TYR A 134 7.36 -25.64 -16.30
C TYR A 134 7.66 -25.61 -14.79
N ALA A 135 6.67 -25.90 -13.94
CA ALA A 135 6.96 -26.17 -12.54
C ALA A 135 7.69 -27.51 -12.47
N HIS A 136 9.02 -27.48 -12.39
CA HIS A 136 9.79 -28.66 -12.03
C HIS A 136 9.27 -29.14 -10.67
N MET A 137 8.52 -30.24 -10.68
CA MET A 137 8.25 -31.02 -9.48
C MET A 137 9.61 -31.46 -8.93
N SER A 138 10.08 -30.88 -7.83
CA SER A 138 11.07 -31.57 -7.02
C SER A 138 10.32 -32.74 -6.37
N SER A 139 10.50 -33.93 -6.94
CA SER A 139 9.86 -35.19 -6.54
C SER A 139 10.32 -35.73 -5.18
N VAL A 140 10.72 -34.87 -4.24
CA VAL A 140 11.41 -35.28 -3.00
C VAL A 140 10.49 -35.26 -1.77
N TRP A 141 9.21 -34.87 -1.90
CA TRP A 141 8.30 -34.71 -0.74
C TRP A 141 6.97 -35.45 -0.86
N THR A 142 6.95 -36.65 -1.46
CA THR A 142 5.78 -37.54 -1.47
C THR A 142 6.10 -38.98 -1.07
N SER A 143 7.12 -39.20 -0.23
CA SER A 143 7.49 -40.55 0.23
C SER A 143 7.54 -40.73 1.76
N LYS A 144 6.92 -39.84 2.55
CA LYS A 144 6.97 -39.95 4.02
C LYS A 144 5.65 -39.74 4.78
N LEU A 145 4.50 -40.01 4.15
CA LEU A 145 3.21 -40.05 4.85
C LEU A 145 2.39 -41.33 4.64
N GLU A 146 2.96 -42.37 4.01
CA GLU A 146 2.28 -43.68 3.85
C GLU A 146 2.94 -44.83 4.64
N GLN A 147 3.78 -44.53 5.65
CA GLN A 147 4.43 -45.60 6.46
C GLN A 147 4.48 -45.33 7.97
N THR A 148 3.48 -44.67 8.55
CA THR A 148 3.25 -44.71 10.00
C THR A 148 1.78 -44.77 10.31
#